data_AF-A0A848YBN5-F1
#
_entry.id   AF-A0A848YBN5-F1
#
_cell.length_a   1.000
_cell.length_b   1.000
_cell.length_c   1.000
_cell.angle_alpha   90.00
_cell.angle_beta   90.00
_cell.angle_gamma   90.00
#
_symmetry.space_group_name_H-M   'P 1'
#
loop_
_entity.id
_entity.type
_entity.pdbx_description
1 polymer ?
#
loop_
_entity_poly.entity_id
_entity_poly.type
_entity_poly.pdbx_seq_one_letter_code
_entity_poly.pdbx_strand_id
1 'polypeptide(L)'
;CTLGLMGLIGVRLNPLMNTIIPLVLVISFANGLHLVFSIRRQLASGQTVHDAIEHAVLKVGPACVLSAVTTAIAFASLALTDSRLIQVFGFTAAGATFISLVLVTSVVPCLASLLLRQGEASATQGNLTWFSEKLDRVCEGLSVQLTKHHVITCVIAVCLLMVSGVAYTQLEPRYRIRDIIPDGGQAAKYAAHIDDHFGGVKTVLFLINSDSDLTEKSDAAFKAVAAGSAVLKAHPKLRNIRSIQEVRENLPAEDANLPLAELLEALPDNLSQRYVSADKRSMLVAASVQDIEALPTNFIRKYMDRQAGLLTASHPGFEYVVTGLATLSAERAIDTISSLNGGLIAAVGIVLVIMGVLFRSWEMAVLSLIANMFAIVVTGLCLFVFNVGLQYVSVVG
;
A
#
# COMPACT_ATOMS: atom_id res chain seq x y z
N CYS A 1 12.46 12.88 -16.70
CA CYS A 1 11.28 13.12 -17.57
C CYS A 1 9.96 12.88 -16.85
N THR A 2 9.71 11.69 -16.30
CA THR A 2 8.44 11.33 -15.63
C THR A 2 8.01 12.30 -14.52
N LEU A 3 8.89 12.59 -13.55
CA LEU A 3 8.57 13.54 -12.46
C LEU A 3 8.28 14.96 -12.98
N GLY A 4 8.99 15.39 -14.03
CA GLY A 4 8.74 16.68 -14.68
C GLY A 4 7.37 16.72 -15.34
N LEU A 5 6.98 15.65 -16.05
CA LEU A 5 5.67 15.52 -16.67
C LEU A 5 4.54 15.50 -15.61
N MET A 6 4.75 14.79 -14.50
CA MET A 6 3.81 14.77 -13.38
C MET A 6 3.62 16.15 -12.75
N GLY A 7 4.70 16.91 -12.59
CA GLY A 7 4.66 18.29 -12.10
C GLY A 7 3.86 19.21 -13.04
N LEU A 8 4.03 19.05 -14.35
CA LEU A 8 3.29 19.83 -15.36
C LEU A 8 1.79 19.50 -15.39
N ILE A 9 1.42 18.23 -15.17
CA ILE A 9 0.02 17.76 -15.14
C ILE A 9 -0.65 18.08 -13.77
N GLY A 10 0.10 18.56 -12.79
CA GLY A 10 -0.42 18.89 -11.46
C GLY A 10 -0.76 17.66 -10.61
N VAL A 11 -0.14 16.51 -10.89
CA VAL A 11 -0.34 15.28 -10.12
C VAL A 11 0.28 15.46 -8.74
N ARG A 12 -0.55 15.37 -7.68
CA ARG A 12 -0.07 15.45 -6.30
C ARG A 12 0.77 14.22 -5.96
N LEU A 13 2.01 14.44 -5.52
CA LEU A 13 2.87 13.38 -5.00
C LEU A 13 2.27 12.86 -3.69
N ASN A 14 2.16 11.54 -3.59
CA ASN A 14 1.76 10.82 -2.39
C ASN A 14 2.91 9.88 -1.96
N PRO A 15 2.90 9.32 -0.73
CA PRO A 15 3.98 8.43 -0.27
C PRO A 15 4.21 7.23 -1.18
N LEU A 16 3.14 6.70 -1.78
CA LEU A 16 3.20 5.57 -2.71
C LEU A 16 3.84 5.96 -4.06
N MET A 17 3.76 7.21 -4.51
CA MET A 17 4.48 7.69 -5.70
C MET A 17 6.00 7.67 -5.53
N ASN A 18 6.49 7.72 -4.30
CA ASN A 18 7.93 7.66 -4.03
C ASN A 18 8.54 6.31 -4.43
N THR A 19 7.73 5.23 -4.52
CA THR A 19 8.21 3.91 -4.95
C THR A 19 8.38 3.79 -6.46
N ILE A 20 7.75 4.66 -7.27
CA ILE A 20 7.90 4.66 -8.73
C ILE A 20 9.36 4.93 -9.14
N ILE A 21 10.05 5.79 -8.39
CA ILE A 21 11.43 6.20 -8.71
C ILE A 21 12.37 4.99 -8.72
N PRO A 22 12.51 4.20 -7.63
CA PRO A 22 13.37 3.02 -7.64
C PRO A 22 12.89 1.95 -8.63
N LEU A 23 11.57 1.74 -8.77
CA LEU A 23 11.02 0.73 -9.69
C LEU A 23 11.42 1.01 -11.14
N VAL A 24 11.14 2.24 -11.61
CA VAL A 24 11.45 2.64 -12.99
C VAL A 24 12.96 2.65 -13.20
N LEU A 25 13.74 3.06 -12.20
CA LEU A 25 15.21 3.03 -12.27
C LEU A 25 15.73 1.60 -12.51
N VAL A 26 15.26 0.61 -11.73
CA VAL A 26 15.68 -0.79 -11.88
C VAL A 26 15.29 -1.34 -13.25
N ILE A 27 14.05 -1.10 -13.71
CA ILE A 27 13.57 -1.55 -15.02
C ILE A 27 14.38 -0.90 -16.16
N SER A 28 14.62 0.42 -16.08
CA SER A 28 15.42 1.16 -17.07
C SER A 28 16.86 0.65 -17.12
N PHE A 29 17.44 0.42 -15.94
CA PHE A 29 18.81 -0.04 -15.80
C PHE A 29 18.99 -1.44 -16.36
N ALA A 30 18.08 -2.38 -16.07
CA ALA A 30 18.12 -3.74 -16.61
C ALA A 30 18.04 -3.74 -18.15
N ASN A 31 17.10 -3.00 -18.73
CA ASN A 31 16.98 -2.89 -20.19
C ASN A 31 18.21 -2.22 -20.83
N GLY A 32 18.74 -1.18 -20.20
CA GLY A 32 19.98 -0.53 -20.63
C GLY A 32 21.17 -1.48 -20.60
N LEU A 33 21.31 -2.28 -19.53
CA LEU A 33 22.35 -3.29 -19.42
C LEU A 33 22.27 -4.33 -20.52
N HIS A 34 21.08 -4.86 -20.83
CA HIS A 34 20.91 -5.82 -21.92
C HIS A 34 21.41 -5.28 -23.26
N LEU A 35 21.08 -4.02 -23.57
CA LEU A 35 21.53 -3.37 -24.79
C LEU A 35 23.05 -3.15 -24.79
N VAL A 36 23.60 -2.60 -23.71
CA VAL A 36 25.05 -2.32 -23.59
C VAL A 36 25.87 -3.60 -23.64
N PHE A 37 25.44 -4.67 -22.97
CA PHE A 37 26.14 -5.95 -23.02
C PHE A 37 26.12 -6.56 -24.41
N SER A 38 25.00 -6.44 -25.15
CA SER A 38 24.92 -6.89 -26.54
C SER A 38 25.88 -6.11 -27.44
N ILE A 39 25.91 -4.78 -27.33
CA ILE A 39 26.84 -3.92 -28.09
C ILE A 39 28.29 -4.29 -27.76
N ARG A 40 28.64 -4.39 -26.48
CA ARG A 40 30.00 -4.73 -26.05
C ARG A 40 30.43 -6.11 -26.51
N ARG A 41 29.52 -7.09 -26.48
CA ARG A 41 29.79 -8.45 -26.95
C ARG A 41 30.11 -8.46 -28.45
N GLN A 42 29.43 -7.63 -29.25
CA GLN A 42 29.72 -7.52 -30.68
C GLN A 42 30.97 -6.70 -31.00
N LEU A 43 31.26 -5.66 -30.22
CA LEU A 43 32.56 -4.99 -30.33
C LEU A 43 33.73 -5.91 -30.00
N ALA A 44 33.57 -6.80 -29.02
CA ALA A 44 34.57 -7.79 -28.66
C ALA A 44 34.77 -8.88 -29.74
N SER A 45 33.75 -9.13 -30.58
CA SER A 45 33.87 -10.02 -31.74
C SER A 45 34.50 -9.34 -32.97
N GLY A 46 34.94 -8.08 -32.84
CA GLY A 46 35.63 -7.31 -33.88
C GLY A 46 34.72 -6.53 -34.82
N GLN A 47 33.42 -6.44 -34.53
CA GLN A 47 32.48 -5.67 -35.34
C GLN A 47 32.67 -4.16 -35.17
N THR A 48 32.21 -3.39 -36.16
CA THR A 48 32.19 -1.93 -36.06
C THR A 48 31.15 -1.47 -35.02
N VAL A 49 31.31 -0.25 -34.48
CA VAL A 49 30.35 0.33 -33.53
C VAL A 49 28.94 0.41 -34.11
N HIS A 50 28.82 0.73 -35.40
CA HIS A 50 27.54 0.79 -36.10
C HIS A 50 26.88 -0.60 -36.14
N ASP A 51 27.60 -1.61 -36.61
CA ASP A 51 27.06 -2.98 -36.75
C ASP A 51 26.70 -3.58 -35.39
N ALA A 52 27.50 -3.29 -34.36
CA ALA A 52 27.24 -3.73 -32.99
C ALA A 52 25.95 -3.11 -32.43
N ILE A 53 25.71 -1.82 -32.69
CA ILE A 53 24.48 -1.13 -32.29
C ILE A 53 23.27 -1.67 -33.06
N GLU A 54 23.38 -1.80 -34.37
CA GLU A 54 22.32 -2.34 -35.22
C GLU A 54 21.93 -3.75 -34.75
N HIS A 55 22.92 -4.61 -34.49
CA HIS A 55 22.67 -5.95 -33.99
C HIS A 55 21.95 -5.95 -32.64
N ALA A 56 22.37 -5.10 -31.69
CA ALA A 56 21.73 -5.00 -30.39
C ALA A 56 20.28 -4.52 -30.50
N VAL A 57 20.01 -3.52 -31.33
CA VAL A 57 18.66 -2.99 -31.56
C VAL A 57 17.77 -4.03 -32.24
N LEU A 58 18.26 -4.76 -33.24
CA LEU A 58 17.46 -5.74 -33.98
C LEU A 58 17.26 -7.06 -33.24
N LYS A 59 18.22 -7.51 -32.43
CA LYS A 59 18.16 -8.82 -31.74
C LYS A 59 17.72 -8.73 -30.28
N VAL A 60 18.12 -7.69 -29.56
CA VAL A 60 17.79 -7.52 -28.13
C VAL A 60 16.66 -6.51 -27.93
N GLY A 61 16.58 -5.49 -28.78
CA GLY A 61 15.54 -4.46 -28.74
C GLY A 61 14.11 -5.01 -28.65
N PRO A 62 13.69 -5.98 -29.49
CA PRO A 62 12.34 -6.55 -29.40
C PRO A 62 12.01 -7.17 -28.03
N ALA A 63 12.98 -7.85 -27.40
CA ALA A 63 12.81 -8.43 -26.08
C ALA A 63 12.65 -7.34 -24.99
N CYS A 64 13.44 -6.27 -25.07
CA CYS A 64 13.31 -5.11 -24.17
C CYS A 64 11.98 -4.37 -24.34
N VAL A 65 11.56 -4.13 -25.59
CA VAL A 65 10.25 -3.51 -25.89
C VAL A 65 9.13 -4.33 -25.30
N LEU A 66 9.17 -5.64 -25.51
CA LEU A 66 8.16 -6.55 -25.02
C LEU A 66 8.09 -6.57 -23.49
N SER A 67 9.24 -6.64 -22.81
CA SER A 67 9.33 -6.56 -21.35
C SER A 67 8.78 -5.24 -20.80
N ALA A 68 9.10 -4.12 -21.45
CA ALA A 68 8.59 -2.82 -21.01
C ALA A 68 7.09 -2.66 -21.28
N VAL A 69 6.57 -3.17 -22.40
CA VAL A 69 5.14 -3.15 -22.73
C VAL A 69 4.35 -4.01 -21.75
N THR A 70 4.80 -5.22 -21.47
CA THR A 70 4.13 -6.10 -20.49
C THR A 70 4.14 -5.48 -19.09
N THR A 71 5.26 -4.86 -18.69
CA THR A 71 5.36 -4.11 -17.43
C THR A 71 4.42 -2.90 -17.40
N ALA A 72 4.35 -2.14 -18.49
CA ALA A 72 3.45 -0.99 -18.58
C ALA A 72 1.97 -1.42 -18.52
N ILE A 73 1.61 -2.54 -19.14
CA ILE A 73 0.26 -3.11 -19.07
C ILE A 73 -0.04 -3.63 -17.65
N ALA A 74 0.94 -4.28 -16.99
CA ALA A 74 0.81 -4.70 -15.60
C ALA A 74 0.52 -3.49 -14.70
N PHE A 75 1.26 -2.39 -14.82
CA PHE A 75 0.96 -1.16 -14.08
C PHE A 75 -0.38 -0.54 -14.48
N ALA A 76 -0.73 -0.52 -15.77
CA ALA A 76 -2.00 0.00 -16.23
C ALA A 76 -3.20 -0.80 -15.69
N SER A 77 -3.04 -2.11 -15.45
CA SER A 77 -4.11 -2.93 -14.87
C SER A 77 -4.47 -2.53 -13.43
N LEU A 78 -3.55 -1.92 -12.68
CA LEU A 78 -3.84 -1.34 -11.36
C LEU A 78 -4.80 -0.15 -11.45
N ALA A 79 -5.00 0.43 -12.64
CA ALA A 79 -6.02 1.44 -12.87
C ALA A 79 -7.46 0.91 -12.80
N LEU A 80 -7.65 -0.42 -12.84
CA LEU A 80 -8.97 -1.06 -12.71
C LEU A 80 -9.41 -1.23 -11.25
N THR A 81 -8.56 -0.89 -10.29
CA THR A 81 -8.84 -0.99 -8.85
C THR A 81 -9.70 0.17 -8.36
N ASP A 82 -10.58 -0.03 -7.39
CA ASP A 82 -11.48 1.01 -6.86
C ASP A 82 -10.78 2.15 -6.09
N SER A 83 -9.53 1.94 -5.67
CA SER A 83 -8.78 2.95 -4.93
C SER A 83 -8.12 3.97 -5.84
N ARG A 84 -8.56 5.23 -5.74
CA ARG A 84 -7.98 6.37 -6.48
C ARG A 84 -6.47 6.50 -6.31
N LEU A 85 -5.93 6.16 -5.14
CA LEU A 85 -4.49 6.23 -4.87
C LEU A 85 -3.71 5.27 -5.80
N ILE A 86 -4.24 4.06 -5.97
CA ILE A 86 -3.66 2.98 -6.78
C ILE A 86 -3.85 3.27 -8.26
N GLN A 87 -5.02 3.79 -8.65
CA GLN A 87 -5.28 4.14 -10.04
C GLN A 87 -4.27 5.16 -10.58
N VAL A 88 -4.05 6.25 -9.83
CA VAL A 88 -3.11 7.30 -10.23
C VAL A 88 -1.69 6.73 -10.28
N PHE A 89 -1.32 5.84 -9.34
CA PHE A 89 -0.04 5.15 -9.38
C PHE A 89 0.12 4.27 -10.62
N GLY A 90 -0.87 3.43 -10.93
CA GLY A 90 -0.85 2.54 -12.09
C GLY A 90 -0.65 3.30 -13.40
N PHE A 91 -1.43 4.36 -13.62
CA PHE A 91 -1.27 5.22 -14.81
C PHE A 91 0.10 5.90 -14.87
N THR A 92 0.56 6.42 -13.73
CA THR A 92 1.85 7.11 -13.66
C THR A 92 3.00 6.14 -13.91
N ALA A 93 3.00 4.96 -13.30
CA ALA A 93 4.02 3.93 -13.45
C ALA A 93 4.02 3.32 -14.86
N ALA A 94 2.85 3.15 -15.48
CA ALA A 94 2.72 2.73 -16.87
C ALA A 94 3.34 3.77 -17.82
N GLY A 95 2.98 5.05 -17.66
CA GLY A 95 3.56 6.15 -18.43
C GLY A 95 5.06 6.29 -18.22
N ALA A 96 5.53 6.13 -16.98
CA ALA A 96 6.95 6.17 -16.64
C ALA A 96 7.75 5.05 -17.34
N THR A 97 7.22 3.83 -17.31
CA THR A 97 7.81 2.66 -17.97
C THR A 97 7.85 2.86 -19.49
N PHE A 98 6.79 3.41 -20.09
CA PHE A 98 6.76 3.71 -21.52
C PHE A 98 7.78 4.79 -21.93
N ILE A 99 7.86 5.88 -21.17
CA ILE A 99 8.88 6.94 -21.38
C ILE A 99 10.28 6.36 -21.21
N SER A 100 10.49 5.52 -20.19
CA SER A 100 11.76 4.80 -19.97
C SER A 100 12.14 3.95 -21.17
N LEU A 101 11.20 3.18 -21.75
CA LEU A 101 11.45 2.37 -22.93
C LEU A 101 11.99 3.22 -24.09
N VAL A 102 11.28 4.31 -24.43
CA VAL A 102 11.68 5.20 -25.52
C VAL A 102 13.07 5.80 -25.26
N LEU A 103 13.33 6.24 -24.03
CA LEU A 103 14.62 6.79 -23.65
C LEU A 103 15.72 5.74 -23.70
N VAL A 104 15.55 4.55 -23.15
CA VAL A 104 16.58 3.50 -23.16
C VAL A 104 16.89 3.06 -24.59
N THR A 105 15.87 2.78 -25.40
CA THR A 105 16.06 2.32 -26.79
C THR A 105 16.65 3.40 -27.70
N SER A 106 16.49 4.69 -27.39
CA SER A 106 17.04 5.79 -28.22
C SER A 106 18.38 6.29 -27.69
N VAL A 107 18.45 6.58 -26.39
CA VAL A 107 19.60 7.22 -25.74
C VAL A 107 20.76 6.24 -25.60
N VAL A 108 20.53 4.96 -25.30
CA VAL A 108 21.63 4.00 -25.15
C VAL A 108 22.39 3.81 -26.46
N PRO A 109 21.75 3.54 -27.61
CA PRO A 109 22.43 3.50 -28.90
C PRO A 109 23.13 4.82 -29.27
N CYS A 110 22.46 5.96 -29.02
CA CYS A 110 23.02 7.28 -29.32
C CYS A 110 24.29 7.54 -28.51
N LEU A 111 24.26 7.31 -27.19
CA LEU A 111 25.42 7.46 -26.33
C LEU A 111 26.51 6.44 -26.66
N ALA A 112 26.13 5.20 -26.97
CA ALA A 112 27.08 4.17 -27.42
C ALA A 112 27.83 4.61 -28.68
N SER A 113 27.14 5.21 -29.66
CA SER A 113 27.76 5.70 -30.89
C SER A 113 28.74 6.86 -30.66
N LEU A 114 28.52 7.67 -29.62
CA LEU A 114 29.33 8.85 -29.31
C LEU A 114 30.51 8.52 -28.38
N LEU A 115 30.31 7.58 -27.45
CA LEU A 115 31.27 7.28 -26.39
C LEU A 115 32.16 6.06 -26.70
N LEU A 116 31.68 5.07 -27.46
CA LEU A 116 32.45 3.85 -27.74
C LEU A 116 33.31 4.03 -28.99
N ARG A 117 34.60 3.73 -28.88
CA ARG A 117 35.50 3.66 -30.04
C ARG A 117 35.80 2.22 -30.43
N GLN A 118 36.05 2.01 -31.73
CA GLN A 118 36.53 0.74 -32.25
C GLN A 118 37.86 0.38 -31.54
N GLY A 119 37.92 -0.82 -30.94
CA GLY A 119 39.10 -1.33 -30.21
C GLY A 119 39.06 -1.17 -28.68
N GLU A 120 38.16 -0.35 -28.11
CA GLU A 120 38.09 -0.17 -26.64
C GLU A 120 37.55 -1.40 -25.90
N ALA A 121 36.79 -2.27 -26.58
CA ALA A 121 36.25 -3.49 -25.99
C ALA A 121 37.34 -4.50 -25.54
N SER A 122 38.54 -4.43 -26.14
CA SER A 122 39.63 -5.36 -25.82
C SER A 122 40.39 -4.99 -24.53
N ALA A 123 40.38 -3.72 -24.11
CA ALA A 123 41.20 -3.25 -22.98
C ALA A 123 40.56 -3.52 -21.60
N THR A 124 39.22 -3.58 -21.50
CA THR A 124 38.52 -3.83 -20.23
C THR A 124 38.13 -5.30 -20.00
N GLN A 125 38.29 -6.16 -21.01
CA GLN A 125 37.94 -7.58 -20.91
C GLN A 125 38.84 -8.33 -19.91
N GLY A 126 40.14 -8.04 -19.85
CA GLY A 126 41.10 -8.81 -19.04
C GLY A 126 40.83 -8.87 -17.52
N ASN A 127 40.12 -7.89 -16.95
CA ASN A 127 39.78 -7.88 -15.51
C ASN A 127 38.36 -8.39 -15.19
N LEU A 128 37.48 -8.50 -16.19
CA LEU A 128 36.12 -9.03 -16.02
C LEU A 128 36.00 -10.48 -16.45
N THR A 129 36.90 -10.97 -17.31
CA THR A 129 36.94 -12.36 -17.78
C THR A 129 37.12 -13.36 -16.65
N TRP A 130 37.98 -13.10 -15.66
CA TRP A 130 38.17 -14.04 -14.54
C TRP A 130 36.90 -14.17 -13.68
N PHE A 131 36.15 -13.08 -13.50
CA PHE A 131 34.91 -13.07 -12.71
C PHE A 131 33.77 -13.72 -13.51
N SER A 132 33.65 -13.41 -14.80
CA SER A 132 32.68 -14.07 -15.68
C SER A 132 32.97 -15.57 -15.81
N GLU A 133 34.23 -15.99 -15.96
CA GLU A 133 34.61 -17.42 -16.03
C GLU A 133 34.36 -18.17 -14.72
N LYS A 134 34.47 -17.50 -13.56
CA LYS A 134 34.07 -18.10 -12.29
C LYS A 134 32.55 -18.21 -12.16
N LEU A 135 31.82 -17.17 -12.54
CA LEU A 135 30.35 -17.18 -12.56
C LEU A 135 29.82 -18.23 -13.53
N ASP A 136 30.39 -18.33 -14.74
CA ASP A 136 30.00 -19.30 -15.75
C ASP A 136 30.19 -20.73 -15.24
N ARG A 137 31.30 -21.02 -14.55
CA ARG A 137 31.51 -22.33 -13.90
C ARG A 137 30.53 -22.61 -12.77
N VAL A 138 30.17 -21.61 -11.98
CA VAL A 138 29.15 -21.76 -10.92
C VAL A 138 27.76 -22.00 -11.54
N CYS A 139 27.41 -21.24 -12.57
CA CYS A 139 26.17 -21.39 -13.34
C CYS A 139 26.09 -22.74 -14.04
N GLU A 140 27.20 -23.23 -14.61
CA GLU A 140 27.29 -24.54 -15.24
C GLU A 140 27.14 -25.66 -14.21
N GLY A 141 27.83 -25.57 -13.07
CA GLY A 141 27.70 -26.51 -11.96
C GLY A 141 26.26 -26.56 -11.39
N LEU A 142 25.65 -25.39 -11.20
CA LEU A 142 24.24 -25.28 -10.79
C LEU A 142 23.31 -25.87 -11.86
N SER A 143 23.51 -25.52 -13.13
CA SER A 143 22.69 -26.01 -14.24
C SER A 143 22.72 -27.54 -14.33
N VAL A 144 23.92 -28.15 -14.30
CA VAL A 144 24.10 -29.61 -14.35
C VAL A 144 23.46 -30.28 -13.13
N GLN A 145 23.62 -29.71 -11.94
CA GLN A 145 23.04 -30.27 -10.72
C GLN A 145 21.50 -30.19 -10.72
N LEU A 146 20.94 -29.06 -11.17
CA LEU A 146 19.50 -28.82 -11.26
C LEU A 146 18.85 -29.68 -12.36
N THR A 147 19.50 -29.87 -13.50
CA THR A 147 18.98 -30.73 -14.59
C THR A 147 19.11 -32.21 -14.27
N LYS A 148 20.18 -32.64 -13.60
CA LYS A 148 20.38 -34.04 -13.18
C LYS A 148 19.33 -34.51 -12.18
N HIS A 149 18.86 -33.63 -11.30
CA HIS A 149 17.82 -33.93 -10.30
C HIS A 149 16.54 -33.12 -10.54
N HIS A 150 16.15 -32.90 -11.80
CA HIS A 150 15.02 -32.03 -12.17
C HIS A 150 13.72 -32.34 -11.42
N VAL A 151 13.42 -33.62 -11.17
CA VAL A 151 12.22 -34.02 -10.38
C VAL A 151 12.33 -33.54 -8.93
N ILE A 152 13.47 -33.76 -8.28
CA ILE A 152 13.69 -33.34 -6.88
C ILE A 152 13.67 -31.81 -6.78
N THR A 153 14.30 -31.12 -7.72
CA THR A 153 14.29 -29.65 -7.78
C THR A 153 12.87 -29.10 -7.95
N CYS A 154 12.06 -29.68 -8.84
CA CYS A 154 10.66 -29.31 -8.98
C CYS A 154 9.86 -29.56 -7.69
N VAL A 155 10.04 -30.72 -7.06
CA VAL A 155 9.36 -31.06 -5.80
C VAL A 155 9.76 -30.08 -4.68
N ILE A 156 11.04 -29.75 -4.55
CA ILE A 156 11.52 -28.76 -3.57
C ILE A 156 10.90 -27.39 -3.86
N ALA A 157 10.91 -26.93 -5.11
CA ALA A 157 10.32 -25.63 -5.49
C ALA A 157 8.82 -25.57 -5.18
N VAL A 158 8.06 -26.64 -5.49
CA VAL A 158 6.63 -26.73 -5.20
C VAL A 158 6.36 -26.80 -3.70
N CYS A 159 7.13 -27.58 -2.94
CA CYS A 159 7.02 -27.61 -1.48
C CYS A 159 7.31 -26.23 -0.87
N LEU A 160 8.35 -25.54 -1.34
CA LEU A 160 8.71 -24.22 -0.84
C LEU A 160 7.64 -23.18 -1.17
N LEU A 161 7.02 -23.29 -2.35
CA LEU A 161 5.89 -22.46 -2.77
C LEU A 161 4.64 -22.74 -1.92
N MET A 162 4.33 -24.01 -1.61
CA MET A 162 3.22 -24.36 -0.72
C MET A 162 3.42 -23.88 0.71
N VAL A 163 4.58 -24.15 1.33
CA VAL A 163 4.90 -23.71 2.71
C VAL A 163 4.78 -22.20 2.84
N SER A 164 5.36 -21.49 1.88
CA SER A 164 5.38 -20.04 1.89
C SER A 164 4.01 -19.44 1.49
N GLY A 165 3.21 -20.13 0.67
CA GLY A 165 1.82 -19.76 0.41
C GLY A 165 0.94 -19.88 1.67
N VAL A 166 1.15 -20.91 2.49
CA VAL A 166 0.49 -21.06 3.80
C VAL A 166 0.98 -20.02 4.81
N ALA A 167 2.24 -19.59 4.72
CA ALA A 167 2.74 -18.47 5.52
C ALA A 167 2.11 -17.12 5.09
N TYR A 168 1.91 -16.94 3.77
CA TYR A 168 1.25 -15.74 3.22
C TYR A 168 -0.19 -15.59 3.70
N THR A 169 -0.97 -16.68 3.78
CA THR A 169 -2.35 -16.60 4.28
C THR A 169 -2.46 -16.29 5.77
N GLN A 170 -1.36 -16.45 6.52
CA GLN A 170 -1.28 -16.10 7.94
C GLN A 170 -0.80 -14.67 8.20
N LEU A 171 -0.35 -13.95 7.17
CA LEU A 171 0.06 -12.55 7.31
C LEU A 171 -1.18 -11.66 7.46
N GLU A 172 -1.40 -11.14 8.66
CA GLU A 172 -2.42 -10.13 8.92
C GLU A 172 -2.00 -8.78 8.31
N PRO A 173 -2.87 -8.11 7.52
CA PRO A 173 -2.61 -6.74 7.09
C PRO A 173 -2.57 -5.80 8.29
N ARG A 174 -1.43 -5.15 8.55
CA ARG A 174 -1.25 -4.21 9.66
C ARG A 174 -0.95 -2.82 9.11
N TYR A 175 -1.83 -1.86 9.40
CA TYR A 175 -1.59 -0.45 9.07
C TYR A 175 -1.12 0.29 10.33
N ARG A 176 0.20 0.48 10.47
CA ARG A 176 0.76 1.35 11.51
C ARG A 176 1.12 2.69 10.90
N ILE A 177 0.50 3.76 11.39
CA ILE A 177 0.88 5.14 11.02
C ILE A 177 2.33 5.42 11.44
N ARG A 178 2.82 4.70 12.44
CA ARG A 178 4.21 4.74 12.92
C ARG A 178 5.22 4.31 11.86
N ASP A 179 4.84 3.48 10.90
CA ASP A 179 5.75 2.98 9.85
C ASP A 179 6.10 4.07 8.80
N ILE A 180 5.37 5.20 8.80
CA ILE A 180 5.65 6.37 7.95
C ILE A 180 6.57 7.37 8.71
N ILE A 181 6.68 7.22 10.03
CA ILE A 181 7.53 8.06 10.89
C ILE A 181 8.84 7.30 11.11
N PRO A 182 10.02 7.88 10.79
CA PRO A 182 11.29 7.18 10.95
C PRO A 182 11.45 6.57 12.35
N ASP A 183 11.75 5.27 12.42
CA ASP A 183 11.99 4.56 13.67
C ASP A 183 13.10 5.26 14.47
N GLY A 184 12.77 5.74 15.67
CA GLY A 184 13.69 6.47 16.55
C GLY A 184 13.52 7.99 16.56
N GLY A 185 12.68 8.58 15.71
CA GLY A 185 12.34 10.00 15.79
C GLY A 185 11.68 10.36 17.13
N GLN A 186 12.04 11.51 17.72
CA GLN A 186 11.44 11.99 18.98
C GLN A 186 9.91 11.97 18.94
N ALA A 187 9.32 12.32 17.80
CA ALA A 187 7.87 12.28 17.57
C ALA A 187 7.25 10.88 17.79
N ALA A 188 7.92 9.80 17.38
CA ALA A 188 7.43 8.45 17.60
C ALA A 188 7.48 8.06 19.08
N LYS A 189 8.53 8.47 19.81
CA LYS A 189 8.64 8.22 21.26
C LYS A 189 7.60 9.01 22.05
N TYR A 190 7.41 10.29 21.73
CA TYR A 190 6.40 11.13 22.36
C TYR A 190 4.98 10.66 22.04
N ALA A 191 4.70 10.23 20.81
CA ALA A 191 3.39 9.68 20.45
C ALA A 191 3.03 8.45 21.28
N ALA A 192 3.96 7.49 21.45
CA ALA A 192 3.70 6.33 22.31
C ALA A 192 3.63 6.68 23.79
N HIS A 193 4.45 7.62 24.26
CA HIS A 193 4.38 8.09 25.64
C HIS A 193 3.03 8.76 25.92
N ILE A 194 2.47 9.51 24.97
CA ILE A 194 1.13 10.10 25.10
C ILE A 194 0.07 9.00 25.05
N ASP A 195 0.20 8.01 24.18
CA ASP A 195 -0.77 6.90 24.08
C ASP A 195 -0.83 6.09 25.38
N ASP A 196 0.32 5.79 25.98
CA ASP A 196 0.46 5.00 27.21
C ASP A 196 -0.02 5.74 28.46
N HIS A 197 0.28 7.04 28.58
CA HIS A 197 -0.08 7.84 29.75
C HIS A 197 -1.45 8.53 29.67
N PHE A 198 -1.93 8.88 28.47
CA PHE A 198 -3.20 9.58 28.28
C PHE A 198 -4.30 8.71 27.66
N GLY A 199 -4.07 7.39 27.54
CA GLY A 199 -5.11 6.41 27.19
C GLY A 199 -5.60 6.48 25.75
N GLY A 200 -4.74 6.89 24.81
CA GLY A 200 -5.08 6.96 23.39
C GLY A 200 -5.17 8.37 22.83
N VAL A 201 -4.38 8.70 21.79
CA VAL A 201 -4.51 9.98 21.04
C VAL A 201 -5.63 9.93 19.99
N LYS A 202 -5.96 8.72 19.52
CA LYS A 202 -6.99 8.50 18.51
C LYS A 202 -8.37 8.40 19.16
N THR A 203 -9.36 9.04 18.54
CA THR A 203 -10.72 9.12 19.06
C THR A 203 -11.71 8.47 18.08
N VAL A 204 -12.60 7.65 18.62
CA VAL A 204 -13.84 7.20 17.96
C VAL A 204 -14.93 8.19 18.33
N LEU A 205 -15.67 8.65 17.32
CA LEU A 205 -16.74 9.62 17.49
C LEU A 205 -18.07 8.92 17.17
N PHE A 206 -19.04 9.00 18.07
CA PHE A 206 -20.44 8.73 17.78
C PHE A 206 -21.13 10.06 17.56
N LEU A 207 -21.57 10.28 16.32
CA LEU A 207 -22.46 11.37 15.96
C LEU A 207 -23.89 10.89 16.18
N ILE A 208 -24.67 11.65 16.93
CA ILE A 208 -26.08 11.37 17.21
C ILE A 208 -26.87 12.50 16.55
N ASN A 209 -27.55 12.20 15.46
CA ASN A 209 -28.42 13.16 14.77
C ASN A 209 -29.85 12.99 15.26
N SER A 210 -30.60 14.08 15.35
CA SER A 210 -32.03 14.08 15.64
C SER A 210 -32.81 14.82 14.57
N ASP A 211 -34.02 14.34 14.31
CA ASP A 211 -34.95 14.97 13.36
C ASP A 211 -35.55 16.28 13.90
N SER A 212 -35.50 16.49 15.22
CA SER A 212 -36.04 17.65 15.93
C SER A 212 -34.96 18.40 16.71
N ASP A 213 -35.24 19.64 17.12
CA ASP A 213 -34.34 20.40 18.00
C ASP A 213 -34.14 19.64 19.31
N LEU A 214 -32.88 19.39 19.66
CA LEU A 214 -32.50 18.62 20.84
C LEU A 214 -32.87 19.33 22.14
N THR A 215 -32.99 20.66 22.13
CA THR A 215 -33.34 21.46 23.31
C THR A 215 -34.80 21.28 23.72
N GLU A 216 -35.71 21.07 22.77
CA GLU A 216 -37.14 20.81 23.02
C GLU A 216 -37.38 19.44 23.69
N LYS A 217 -36.50 18.46 23.44
CA LYS A 217 -36.58 17.10 24.00
C LYS A 217 -35.35 16.74 24.81
N SER A 218 -35.00 17.62 25.75
CA SER A 218 -33.81 17.51 26.60
C SER A 218 -33.63 16.12 27.25
N ASP A 219 -34.68 15.56 27.86
CA ASP A 219 -34.60 14.23 28.50
C ASP A 219 -34.34 13.09 27.53
N ALA A 220 -34.94 13.15 26.34
CA ALA A 220 -34.73 12.14 25.31
C ALA A 220 -33.30 12.26 24.73
N ALA A 221 -32.82 13.49 24.53
CA ALA A 221 -31.47 13.79 24.09
C ALA A 221 -30.42 13.24 25.08
N PHE A 222 -30.59 13.49 26.38
CA PHE A 222 -29.68 12.97 27.39
C PHE A 222 -29.71 11.45 27.50
N LYS A 223 -30.89 10.81 27.40
CA LYS A 223 -31.00 9.34 27.35
C LYS A 223 -30.29 8.76 26.13
N ALA A 224 -30.46 9.38 24.96
CA ALA A 224 -29.80 8.97 23.73
C ALA A 224 -28.27 9.05 23.83
N VAL A 225 -27.75 10.14 24.39
CA VAL A 225 -26.31 10.33 24.65
C VAL A 225 -25.80 9.33 25.70
N ALA A 226 -26.55 9.12 26.79
CA ALA A 226 -26.17 8.18 27.84
C ALA A 226 -26.08 6.74 27.31
N ALA A 227 -27.01 6.34 26.44
CA ALA A 227 -26.97 5.03 25.79
C ALA A 227 -25.74 4.87 24.89
N GLY A 228 -25.40 5.89 24.10
CA GLY A 228 -24.16 5.91 23.30
C GLY A 228 -22.89 5.83 24.16
N SER A 229 -22.85 6.60 25.25
CA SER A 229 -21.74 6.56 26.23
C SER A 229 -21.62 5.20 26.92
N ALA A 230 -22.72 4.53 27.25
CA ALA A 230 -22.72 3.21 27.88
C ALA A 230 -22.13 2.13 26.94
N VAL A 231 -22.47 2.17 25.66
CA VAL A 231 -21.89 1.27 24.64
C VAL A 231 -20.38 1.45 24.54
N LEU A 232 -19.91 2.71 24.55
CA LEU A 232 -18.48 3.01 24.51
C LEU A 232 -17.76 2.55 25.79
N LYS A 233 -18.37 2.76 26.97
CA LYS A 233 -17.84 2.31 28.27
C LYS A 233 -17.74 0.79 28.38
N ALA A 234 -18.63 0.04 27.72
CA ALA A 234 -18.65 -1.42 27.77
C ALA A 234 -17.46 -2.07 27.04
N HIS A 235 -16.78 -1.35 26.14
CA HIS A 235 -15.69 -1.92 25.37
C HIS A 235 -14.33 -1.73 26.09
N PRO A 236 -13.58 -2.80 26.40
CA PRO A 236 -12.42 -2.75 27.30
C PRO A 236 -11.22 -1.93 26.78
N LYS A 237 -11.23 -1.61 25.47
CA LYS A 237 -10.17 -0.84 24.80
C LYS A 237 -10.52 0.62 24.53
N LEU A 238 -11.72 1.05 24.91
CA LEU A 238 -12.15 2.45 24.82
C LEU A 238 -12.02 3.08 26.20
N ARG A 239 -11.40 4.26 26.26
CA ARG A 239 -11.14 5.03 27.48
C ARG A 239 -11.48 6.50 27.25
N ASN A 240 -11.53 7.28 28.32
CA ASN A 240 -11.76 8.73 28.27
C ASN A 240 -12.99 9.10 27.42
N ILE A 241 -14.16 8.54 27.77
CA ILE A 241 -15.42 8.93 27.15
C ILE A 241 -15.70 10.39 27.51
N ARG A 242 -15.99 11.21 26.50
CA ARG A 242 -16.26 12.64 26.60
C ARG A 242 -17.56 12.91 25.87
N SER A 243 -18.55 13.41 26.60
CA SER A 243 -19.86 13.77 26.07
C SER A 243 -20.48 14.88 26.90
N ILE A 244 -21.54 15.51 26.39
CA ILE A 244 -22.31 16.49 27.16
C ILE A 244 -22.91 15.88 28.44
N GLN A 245 -23.20 14.57 28.43
CA GLN A 245 -23.66 13.82 29.60
C GLN A 245 -22.60 13.74 30.70
N GLU A 246 -21.34 13.49 30.34
CA GLU A 246 -20.22 13.46 31.29
C GLU A 246 -19.96 14.84 31.89
N VAL A 247 -20.11 15.91 31.09
CA VAL A 247 -20.02 17.29 31.61
C VAL A 247 -21.10 17.53 32.66
N ARG A 248 -22.34 17.10 32.38
CA ARG A 248 -23.46 17.19 33.30
C ARG A 248 -23.24 16.42 34.61
N GLU A 249 -22.68 15.21 34.52
CA GLU A 249 -22.39 14.36 35.69
C GLU A 249 -21.26 14.91 36.58
N ASN A 250 -20.35 15.72 36.02
CA ASN A 250 -19.24 16.33 36.75
C ASN A 250 -19.55 17.74 37.26
N LEU A 251 -20.73 18.28 36.97
CA LEU A 251 -21.19 19.55 37.53
C LEU A 251 -21.73 19.38 38.96
N PRO A 252 -21.77 20.45 39.77
CA PRO A 252 -22.44 20.43 41.07
C PRO A 252 -23.89 19.94 40.95
N ALA A 253 -24.41 19.28 41.99
CA ALA A 253 -25.74 18.66 41.96
C ALA A 253 -26.89 19.63 41.63
N GLU A 254 -26.69 20.94 41.86
CA GLU A 254 -27.64 22.01 41.52
C GLU A 254 -27.74 22.23 40.00
N ASP A 255 -26.63 22.07 39.27
CA ASP A 255 -26.54 22.27 37.81
C ASP A 255 -26.68 20.95 37.03
N ALA A 256 -26.57 19.80 37.70
CA ALA A 256 -26.63 18.48 37.09
C ALA A 256 -28.01 18.09 36.52
N ASN A 257 -29.08 18.76 36.98
CA ASN A 257 -30.46 18.49 36.54
C ASN A 257 -31.01 19.53 35.53
N LEU A 258 -30.16 20.45 35.05
CA LEU A 258 -30.60 21.47 34.10
C LEU A 258 -31.03 20.86 32.76
N PRO A 259 -32.11 21.39 32.13
CA PRO A 259 -32.46 21.04 30.77
C PRO A 259 -31.33 21.43 29.80
N LEU A 260 -31.28 20.79 28.64
CA LEU A 260 -30.15 20.94 27.70
C LEU A 260 -29.96 22.39 27.25
N ALA A 261 -31.05 23.16 27.11
CA ALA A 261 -30.97 24.58 26.76
C ALA A 261 -30.21 25.41 27.81
N GLU A 262 -30.57 25.26 29.09
CA GLU A 262 -29.96 25.98 30.21
C GLU A 262 -28.51 25.52 30.44
N LEU A 263 -28.23 24.22 30.25
CA LEU A 263 -26.87 23.68 30.31
C LEU A 263 -25.97 24.27 29.21
N LEU A 264 -26.50 24.49 28.01
CA LEU A 264 -25.74 25.08 26.90
C LEU A 264 -25.45 26.56 27.12
N GLU A 265 -26.35 27.30 27.79
CA GLU A 265 -26.15 28.71 28.17
C GLU A 265 -25.18 28.88 29.34
N ALA A 266 -25.16 27.92 30.28
CA ALA A 266 -24.23 27.91 31.39
C ALA A 266 -22.79 27.56 30.98
N LEU A 267 -22.61 26.86 29.85
CA LEU A 267 -21.30 26.45 29.36
C LEU A 267 -20.68 27.52 28.44
N PRO A 268 -19.35 27.76 28.53
CA PRO A 268 -18.62 28.54 27.55
C PRO A 268 -18.84 28.04 26.10
N ASP A 269 -18.97 28.97 25.14
CA ASP A 269 -19.24 28.67 23.72
C ASP A 269 -18.27 27.64 23.12
N ASN A 270 -17.00 27.67 23.54
CA ASN A 270 -15.98 26.74 23.08
C ASN A 270 -16.15 25.30 23.58
N LEU A 271 -16.94 25.08 24.64
CA LEU A 271 -17.28 23.76 25.16
C LEU A 271 -18.62 23.26 24.61
N SER A 272 -19.63 24.12 24.52
CA SER A 272 -20.93 23.76 23.96
C SER A 272 -20.80 23.34 22.48
N GLN A 273 -20.05 24.11 21.67
CA GLN A 273 -19.81 23.81 20.25
C GLN A 273 -18.99 22.53 20.00
N ARG A 274 -18.32 21.97 21.01
CA ARG A 274 -17.59 20.70 20.89
C ARG A 274 -18.49 19.48 20.96
N TYR A 275 -19.64 19.60 21.62
CA TYR A 275 -20.54 18.48 21.90
C TYR A 275 -21.90 18.61 21.21
N VAL A 276 -22.35 19.84 20.91
CA VAL A 276 -23.62 20.11 20.25
C VAL A 276 -23.37 20.99 19.02
N SER A 277 -24.00 20.63 17.90
CA SER A 277 -23.96 21.42 16.68
C SER A 277 -24.67 22.76 16.83
N ALA A 278 -24.27 23.77 16.06
CA ALA A 278 -24.88 25.11 16.08
C ALA A 278 -26.37 25.10 15.72
N ASP A 279 -26.81 24.12 14.92
CA ASP A 279 -28.22 23.89 14.56
C ASP A 279 -29.00 23.10 15.62
N LYS A 280 -28.35 22.72 16.74
CA LYS A 280 -28.92 21.95 17.85
C LYS A 280 -29.59 20.63 17.42
N ARG A 281 -29.16 20.04 16.30
CA ARG A 281 -29.69 18.76 15.78
C ARG A 281 -28.74 17.60 15.93
N SER A 282 -27.47 17.86 16.19
CA SER A 282 -26.45 16.82 16.32
C SER A 282 -25.69 16.93 17.63
N MET A 283 -25.44 15.79 18.27
CA MET A 283 -24.59 15.63 19.43
C MET A 283 -23.41 14.72 19.15
N LEU A 284 -22.31 14.93 19.86
CA LEU A 284 -21.08 14.17 19.69
C LEU A 284 -20.65 13.50 21.00
N VAL A 285 -20.44 12.19 20.91
CA VAL A 285 -19.87 11.37 21.98
C VAL A 285 -18.51 10.87 21.51
N ALA A 286 -17.45 11.26 22.20
CA ALA A 286 -16.08 10.92 21.85
C ALA A 286 -15.51 9.90 22.84
N ALA A 287 -14.81 8.88 22.36
CA ALA A 287 -14.02 7.99 23.21
C ALA A 287 -12.60 7.85 22.64
N SER A 288 -11.59 7.90 23.50
CA SER A 288 -10.22 7.58 23.10
C SER A 288 -10.05 6.07 22.97
N VAL A 289 -9.29 5.64 21.98
CA VAL A 289 -8.96 4.23 21.77
C VAL A 289 -7.52 3.99 22.16
N GLN A 290 -7.31 3.03 23.06
CA GLN A 290 -5.96 2.61 23.44
C GLN A 290 -5.46 1.54 22.47
N ASP A 291 -4.26 1.73 21.93
CA ASP A 291 -3.52 0.75 21.11
C ASP A 291 -4.34 0.11 19.97
N ILE A 292 -4.71 0.91 18.98
CA ILE A 292 -5.29 0.42 17.72
C ILE A 292 -4.26 -0.39 16.91
N GLU A 293 -2.95 -0.25 17.17
CA GLU A 293 -1.89 -0.86 16.36
C GLU A 293 -1.92 -2.41 16.39
N ALA A 294 -2.56 -3.01 17.42
CA ALA A 294 -2.71 -4.45 17.59
C ALA A 294 -4.13 -4.99 17.30
N LEU A 295 -5.08 -4.14 16.87
CA LEU A 295 -6.45 -4.57 16.61
C LEU A 295 -6.77 -4.51 15.13
N PRO A 296 -7.39 -5.56 14.56
CA PRO A 296 -8.06 -5.39 13.28
C PRO A 296 -9.14 -4.33 13.48
N THR A 297 -8.93 -3.13 12.97
CA THR A 297 -9.82 -1.98 13.22
C THR A 297 -11.25 -2.27 12.72
N ASN A 298 -11.38 -3.22 11.79
CA ASN A 298 -12.64 -3.87 11.39
C ASN A 298 -13.47 -4.39 12.56
N PHE A 299 -12.86 -4.97 13.59
CA PHE A 299 -13.60 -5.58 14.70
C PHE A 299 -14.28 -4.51 15.54
N ILE A 300 -13.56 -3.44 15.89
CA ILE A 300 -14.13 -2.30 16.60
C ILE A 300 -15.20 -1.66 15.73
N ARG A 301 -14.93 -1.39 14.44
CA ARG A 301 -15.94 -0.76 13.57
C ARG A 301 -17.20 -1.61 13.40
N LYS A 302 -17.09 -2.91 13.06
CA LYS A 302 -18.26 -3.80 12.92
C LYS A 302 -19.06 -3.91 14.21
N TYR A 303 -18.37 -3.97 15.35
CA TYR A 303 -19.03 -3.94 16.65
C TYR A 303 -19.75 -2.60 16.88
N MET A 304 -19.09 -1.47 16.60
CA MET A 304 -19.65 -0.12 16.79
C MET A 304 -20.82 0.15 15.83
N ASP A 305 -20.74 -0.23 14.56
CA ASP A 305 -21.83 -0.09 13.58
C ASP A 305 -23.04 -0.95 13.97
N ARG A 306 -22.78 -2.17 14.45
CA ARG A 306 -23.84 -3.04 14.97
C ARG A 306 -24.53 -2.39 16.17
N GLN A 307 -23.76 -1.82 17.10
CA GLN A 307 -24.33 -1.12 18.25
C GLN A 307 -25.05 0.17 17.85
N ALA A 308 -24.52 0.92 16.88
CA ALA A 308 -25.17 2.09 16.31
C ALA A 308 -26.54 1.73 15.73
N GLY A 309 -26.62 0.67 14.93
CA GLY A 309 -27.89 0.18 14.37
C GLY A 309 -28.90 -0.25 15.44
N LEU A 310 -28.43 -0.93 16.50
CA LEU A 310 -29.28 -1.31 17.65
C LEU A 310 -29.79 -0.10 18.44
N LEU A 311 -28.94 0.92 18.63
CA LEU A 311 -29.31 2.17 19.29
C LEU A 311 -30.32 2.97 18.47
N THR A 312 -30.10 3.10 17.15
CA THR A 312 -31.04 3.76 16.23
C THR A 312 -32.40 3.04 16.24
N ALA A 313 -32.43 1.71 16.30
CA ALA A 313 -33.67 0.95 16.40
C ALA A 313 -34.37 1.11 17.77
N SER A 314 -33.60 1.32 18.85
CA SER A 314 -34.13 1.45 20.22
C SER A 314 -34.56 2.88 20.56
N HIS A 315 -34.08 3.89 19.82
CA HIS A 315 -34.34 5.30 20.02
C HIS A 315 -34.89 5.96 18.74
N PRO A 316 -36.18 5.75 18.40
CA PRO A 316 -36.78 6.37 17.22
C PRO A 316 -36.72 7.90 17.29
N GLY A 317 -36.26 8.53 16.20
CA GLY A 317 -35.99 9.98 16.11
C GLY A 317 -34.55 10.38 16.41
N PHE A 318 -33.66 9.41 16.67
CA PHE A 318 -32.22 9.60 16.78
C PHE A 318 -31.46 8.60 15.89
N GLU A 319 -30.60 9.13 15.02
CA GLU A 319 -29.72 8.34 14.16
C GLU A 319 -28.30 8.35 14.72
N TYR A 320 -27.74 7.16 14.97
CA TYR A 320 -26.38 6.99 15.46
C TYR A 320 -25.43 6.66 14.30
N VAL A 321 -24.42 7.50 14.09
CA VAL A 321 -23.40 7.33 13.05
C VAL A 321 -22.01 7.31 13.67
N VAL A 322 -21.24 6.26 13.39
CA VAL A 322 -19.85 6.15 13.82
C VAL A 322 -18.95 6.94 12.86
N THR A 323 -18.16 7.88 13.39
CA THR A 323 -17.23 8.74 12.64
C THR A 323 -15.89 8.88 13.37
N GLY A 324 -14.98 9.69 12.83
CA GLY A 324 -13.64 9.94 13.38
C GLY A 324 -12.51 9.51 12.44
N LEU A 325 -11.39 10.24 12.49
CA LEU A 325 -10.24 9.98 11.62
C LEU A 325 -9.70 8.55 11.79
N ALA A 326 -9.76 7.97 12.99
CA ALA A 326 -9.26 6.62 13.25
C ALA A 326 -10.15 5.52 12.64
N THR A 327 -11.46 5.72 12.62
CA THR A 327 -12.43 4.75 12.06
C THR A 327 -12.51 4.87 10.54
N LEU A 328 -12.51 6.10 10.00
CA LEU A 328 -12.54 6.37 8.56
C LEU A 328 -11.20 6.06 7.86
N SER A 329 -10.06 6.29 8.52
CA SER A 329 -8.75 5.92 7.93
C SER A 329 -8.56 4.41 7.87
N ALA A 330 -9.09 3.67 8.85
CA ALA A 330 -9.05 2.22 8.85
C ALA A 330 -9.95 1.59 7.78
N GLU A 331 -11.16 2.12 7.58
CA GLU A 331 -12.07 1.72 6.49
C GLU A 331 -11.37 1.86 5.14
N ARG A 332 -10.80 3.04 4.87
CA ARG A 332 -10.06 3.28 3.62
C ARG A 332 -8.82 2.41 3.49
N ALA A 333 -8.09 2.12 4.58
CA ALA A 333 -6.90 1.28 4.51
C ALA A 333 -7.26 -0.17 4.15
N ILE A 334 -8.32 -0.73 4.74
CA ILE A 334 -8.71 -2.12 4.59
C ILE A 334 -9.39 -2.37 3.23
N ASP A 335 -10.31 -1.49 2.83
CA ASP A 335 -10.92 -1.56 1.50
C ASP A 335 -9.84 -1.41 0.43
N THR A 336 -8.84 -0.56 0.67
CA THR A 336 -7.72 -0.44 -0.26
C THR A 336 -6.84 -1.69 -0.28
N ILE A 337 -6.61 -2.37 0.84
CA ILE A 337 -5.85 -3.65 0.87
C ILE A 337 -6.60 -4.78 0.17
N SER A 338 -7.92 -4.90 0.37
CA SER A 338 -8.73 -5.88 -0.37
C SER A 338 -8.73 -5.55 -1.87
N SER A 339 -8.84 -4.27 -2.21
CA SER A 339 -8.78 -3.79 -3.59
C SER A 339 -7.39 -3.99 -4.22
N LEU A 340 -6.30 -3.89 -3.44
CA LEU A 340 -4.92 -4.21 -3.87
C LEU A 340 -4.81 -5.68 -4.26
N ASN A 341 -5.29 -6.59 -3.41
CA ASN A 341 -5.25 -8.02 -3.70
C ASN A 341 -6.06 -8.36 -4.97
N GLY A 342 -7.25 -7.78 -5.14
CA GLY A 342 -8.04 -7.92 -6.35
C GLY A 342 -7.33 -7.39 -7.60
N GLY A 343 -6.73 -6.20 -7.50
CA GLY A 343 -5.94 -5.59 -8.56
C GLY A 343 -4.70 -6.41 -8.94
N LEU A 344 -3.99 -6.99 -7.97
CA LEU A 344 -2.82 -7.83 -8.20
C LEU A 344 -3.21 -9.13 -8.93
N ILE A 345 -4.31 -9.78 -8.52
CA ILE A 345 -4.83 -10.98 -9.19
C ILE A 345 -5.22 -10.66 -10.63
N ALA A 346 -5.91 -9.54 -10.86
CA ALA A 346 -6.27 -9.08 -12.20
C ALA A 346 -5.02 -8.80 -13.06
N ALA A 347 -4.00 -8.13 -12.49
CA ALA A 347 -2.72 -7.85 -13.16
C ALA A 347 -2.01 -9.14 -13.58
N VAL A 348 -1.90 -10.10 -12.67
CA VAL A 348 -1.30 -11.41 -12.93
C VAL A 348 -2.06 -12.15 -14.03
N GLY A 349 -3.40 -12.12 -14.00
CA GLY A 349 -4.25 -12.71 -15.04
C GLY A 349 -4.03 -12.06 -16.42
N ILE A 350 -3.94 -10.73 -16.48
CA ILE A 350 -3.69 -10.00 -17.74
C ILE A 350 -2.29 -10.34 -18.28
N VAL A 351 -1.26 -10.35 -17.43
CA VAL A 351 0.11 -10.72 -17.83
C VAL A 351 0.16 -12.16 -18.35
N LEU A 352 -0.54 -13.08 -17.70
CA LEU A 352 -0.67 -14.48 -18.15
C LEU A 352 -1.28 -14.59 -19.55
N VAL A 353 -2.38 -13.87 -19.81
CA VAL A 353 -3.03 -13.86 -21.12
C VAL A 353 -2.08 -13.30 -22.18
N ILE A 354 -1.38 -12.20 -21.88
CA ILE A 354 -0.42 -11.60 -22.80
C ILE A 354 0.72 -12.56 -23.10
N MET A 355 1.31 -13.18 -22.09
CA MET A 355 2.39 -14.16 -22.27
C MET A 355 1.92 -15.39 -23.04
N GLY A 356 0.70 -15.87 -22.78
CA GLY A 356 0.11 -16.99 -23.52
C GLY A 356 -0.09 -16.68 -25.00
N VAL A 357 -0.61 -15.50 -25.32
CA VAL A 357 -0.78 -15.04 -26.71
C VAL A 357 0.57 -14.85 -27.39
N LEU A 358 1.52 -14.23 -26.70
CA LEU A 358 2.84 -13.91 -27.22
C LEU A 358 3.65 -15.17 -27.56
N PHE A 359 3.74 -16.11 -26.62
CA PHE A 359 4.50 -17.34 -26.81
C PHE A 359 3.73 -18.39 -27.63
N ARG A 360 2.47 -18.13 -27.98
CA ARG A 360 1.55 -19.11 -28.60
C ARG A 360 1.50 -20.45 -27.85
N SER A 361 1.81 -20.43 -26.56
CA SER A 361 1.88 -21.62 -25.71
C SER A 361 1.47 -21.24 -24.29
N TRP A 362 0.43 -21.90 -23.79
CA TRP A 362 -0.04 -21.71 -22.42
C TRP A 362 0.95 -22.29 -21.41
N GLU A 363 1.70 -23.32 -21.80
CA GLU A 363 2.70 -23.99 -20.94
C GLU A 363 3.81 -23.01 -20.56
N MET A 364 4.31 -22.25 -21.53
CA MET A 364 5.35 -21.24 -21.30
C MET A 364 4.84 -20.08 -20.43
N ALA A 365 3.57 -19.69 -20.59
CA ALA A 365 2.95 -18.67 -19.75
C ALA A 365 2.84 -19.13 -18.30
N VAL A 366 2.43 -20.37 -18.05
CA VAL A 366 2.35 -20.95 -16.69
C VAL A 366 3.73 -21.12 -16.08
N LEU A 367 4.73 -21.53 -16.85
CA LEU A 367 6.10 -21.63 -16.36
C LEU A 367 6.64 -20.27 -15.90
N SER A 368 6.37 -19.21 -16.66
CA SER A 368 6.72 -17.84 -16.28
C SER A 368 5.98 -17.38 -15.02
N LEU A 369 4.71 -17.75 -14.88
CA LEU A 369 3.93 -17.45 -13.67
C LEU A 369 4.53 -18.12 -12.44
N ILE A 370 4.91 -19.40 -12.53
CA ILE A 370 5.50 -20.13 -11.39
C ILE A 370 6.79 -19.44 -10.92
N ALA A 371 7.64 -19.02 -11.85
CA ALA A 371 8.87 -18.29 -11.53
C ALA A 371 8.58 -16.95 -10.82
N ASN A 372 7.58 -16.20 -11.30
CA ASN A 372 7.17 -14.93 -10.69
C ASN A 372 6.51 -15.14 -9.33
N MET A 373 5.66 -16.16 -9.18
CA MET A 373 5.03 -16.52 -7.92
C MET A 373 6.06 -16.93 -6.88
N PHE A 374 7.09 -17.69 -7.28
CA PHE A 374 8.17 -18.05 -6.37
C PHE A 374 8.85 -16.82 -5.77
N ALA A 375 9.15 -15.80 -6.58
CA ALA A 375 9.72 -14.54 -6.08
C ALA A 375 8.80 -13.84 -5.06
N ILE A 376 7.51 -13.69 -5.38
CA ILE A 376 6.52 -13.06 -4.48
C ILE A 376 6.43 -13.81 -3.15
N VAL A 377 6.36 -15.14 -3.23
CA VAL A 377 6.15 -16.03 -2.12
C VAL A 377 7.38 -16.09 -1.20
N VAL A 378 8.60 -16.08 -1.76
CA VAL A 378 9.85 -15.97 -1.00
C VAL A 378 9.95 -14.62 -0.29
N THR A 379 9.57 -13.52 -0.95
CA THR A 379 9.51 -12.20 -0.31
C THR A 379 8.52 -12.21 0.86
N GLY A 380 7.34 -12.82 0.69
CA GLY A 380 6.36 -13.01 1.76
C GLY A 380 6.91 -13.82 2.94
N LEU A 381 7.66 -14.90 2.68
CA LEU A 381 8.33 -15.69 3.71
C LEU A 381 9.38 -14.86 4.46
N CYS A 382 10.18 -14.06 3.75
CA CYS A 382 11.14 -13.15 4.38
C CYS A 382 10.42 -12.16 5.30
N LEU A 383 9.34 -11.53 4.85
CA LEU A 383 8.55 -10.60 5.67
C LEU A 383 8.02 -11.27 6.95
N PHE A 384 7.52 -12.50 6.83
CA PHE A 384 7.07 -13.30 7.98
C PHE A 384 8.21 -13.61 8.96
N VAL A 385 9.36 -14.07 8.46
CA VAL A 385 10.54 -14.40 9.30
C VAL A 385 11.09 -13.16 10.02
N PHE A 386 11.11 -12.01 9.35
CA PHE A 386 11.56 -10.74 9.93
C PHE A 386 10.48 -10.02 10.76
N ASN A 387 9.28 -10.59 10.88
CA ASN A 387 8.13 -10.03 11.58
C ASN A 387 7.78 -8.59 11.11
N VAL A 388 8.08 -8.30 9.85
CA VAL A 388 7.66 -7.07 9.17
C VAL A 388 6.29 -7.39 8.57
N GLY A 389 5.23 -6.83 9.14
CA GLY A 389 3.86 -7.09 8.68
C GLY A 389 3.66 -6.72 7.20
N LEU A 390 2.55 -7.19 6.60
CA LEU A 390 2.13 -6.75 5.27
C LEU A 390 1.76 -5.26 5.31
N GLN A 391 2.73 -4.41 4.98
CA GLN A 391 2.56 -2.96 4.90
C GLN A 391 2.14 -2.55 3.49
N TYR A 392 1.50 -1.40 3.41
CA TYR A 392 1.05 -0.79 2.16
C TYR A 392 2.21 -0.55 1.15
N VAL A 393 3.43 -0.32 1.65
CA VAL A 393 4.64 -0.14 0.85
C VAL A 393 5.22 -1.48 0.40
N SER A 394 5.18 -2.51 1.25
CA SER A 394 5.71 -3.85 0.97
C SER A 394 4.87 -4.67 -0.03
N VAL A 395 3.63 -4.24 -0.33
CA VAL A 395 2.81 -4.85 -1.39
C VAL A 395 3.18 -4.29 -2.78
N VAL A 396 3.78 -3.10 -2.82
CA VAL A 396 4.08 -2.37 -4.07
C VAL A 396 5.57 -2.40 -4.43
N GLY A 397 6.46 -2.48 -3.42
CA GLY A 397 7.90 -2.69 -3.59
C GLY A 397 8.25 -4.15 -3.36
#